data_AF-A0A418KPG5-F1
#
_entry.id   AF-A0A418KPG5-F1
#
_cell.length_a   1.000
_cell.length_b   1.000
_cell.length_c   1.000
_cell.angle_alpha   90.00
_cell.angle_beta   90.00
_cell.angle_gamma   90.00
#
_symmetry.space_group_name_H-M   'P 1'
#
loop_
_entity.id
_entity.type
_entity.pdbx_description
1 polymer ?
#
loop_
_entity_poly.entity_id
_entity_poly.type
_entity_poly.pdbx_seq_one_letter_code
_entity_poly.pdbx_strand_id
1 'polypeptide(L)'
;MNGEGALRKALMQADRGDLPGAEATLRRLLDGEASDVTRVRALVVLGDLLTGRGDPGARWVLTEALSLARELEDADDLLGFEFERAHLLLEELHAEP
;
A
#
# COMPACT_ATOMS: atom_id res chain seq x y z
N MET A 1 -12.85 13.53 5.27
CA MET A 1 -12.80 12.12 4.82
C MET A 1 -11.87 11.41 5.80
N ASN A 2 -12.31 10.34 6.45
CA ASN A 2 -11.41 9.55 7.31
C ASN A 2 -10.48 8.68 6.43
N GLY A 3 -9.35 8.23 6.96
CA GLY A 3 -8.37 7.44 6.20
C GLY A 3 -9.00 6.26 5.47
N GLU A 4 -9.92 5.52 6.11
CA GLU A 4 -10.57 4.36 5.51
C GLU A 4 -11.43 4.72 4.28
N GLY A 5 -12.12 5.86 4.31
CA GLY A 5 -12.88 6.36 3.16
C GLY A 5 -11.97 6.72 1.99
N ALA A 6 -10.80 7.31 2.27
CA ALA A 6 -9.80 7.61 1.24
C ALA A 6 -9.19 6.33 0.64
N LEU A 7 -8.92 5.32 1.46
CA LEU A 7 -8.43 4.02 1.00
C LEU A 7 -9.44 3.34 0.06
N ARG A 8 -10.71 3.26 0.46
CA ARG A 8 -11.78 2.70 -0.39
C ARG A 8 -11.92 3.45 -1.70
N LYS A 9 -11.80 4.79 -1.67
CA LYS A 9 -11.82 5.61 -2.89
C LYS A 9 -10.67 5.23 -3.82
N ALA A 10 -9.45 5.12 -3.31
CA ALA A 10 -8.30 4.75 -4.11
C ALA A 10 -8.46 3.38 -4.78
N LEU A 11 -8.94 2.37 -4.04
CA LEU A 11 -9.24 1.05 -4.58
C LEU A 11 -10.26 1.11 -5.73
N MET A 12 -11.37 1.84 -5.55
CA MET A 12 -12.36 2.01 -6.62
C MET A 12 -11.82 2.75 -7.85
N GLN A 13 -10.84 3.64 -7.68
CA GLN A 13 -10.18 4.31 -8.80
C GLN A 13 -9.29 3.31 -9.55
N ALA A 14 -8.49 2.52 -8.83
CA ALA A 14 -7.66 1.48 -9.41
C ALA A 14 -8.48 0.42 -10.16
N ASP A 15 -9.58 -0.06 -9.58
CA ASP A 15 -10.50 -1.03 -10.20
C ASP A 15 -11.12 -0.51 -11.51
N ARG A 16 -11.24 0.81 -11.66
CA ARG A 16 -11.75 1.46 -12.89
C ARG A 16 -10.63 1.82 -13.88
N GLY A 17 -9.38 1.49 -13.57
CA GLY A 17 -8.21 1.84 -14.37
C GLY A 17 -7.70 3.27 -14.17
N ASP A 18 -8.25 4.04 -13.22
CA ASP A 18 -7.74 5.37 -12.84
C ASP A 18 -6.56 5.22 -11.86
N LEU A 19 -5.45 4.62 -12.35
CA LEU A 19 -4.23 4.41 -11.56
C LEU A 19 -3.62 5.74 -11.07
N PRO A 20 -3.52 6.81 -11.88
CA PRO A 20 -3.00 8.10 -11.42
C PRO A 20 -3.87 8.73 -10.32
N GLY A 21 -5.19 8.61 -10.43
CA GLY A 21 -6.11 9.10 -9.42
C GLY A 21 -6.06 8.28 -8.13
N ALA A 22 -5.91 6.96 -8.21
CA ALA A 22 -5.72 6.09 -7.05
C ALA A 22 -4.46 6.47 -6.28
N GLU A 23 -3.33 6.62 -6.97
CA GLU A 23 -2.05 7.04 -6.39
C GLU A 23 -2.15 8.41 -5.71
N ALA A 24 -2.75 9.40 -6.38
CA ALA A 24 -2.94 10.72 -5.80
C ALA A 24 -3.81 10.69 -4.53
N THR A 25 -4.82 9.82 -4.48
CA THR A 25 -5.64 9.63 -3.27
C THR A 25 -4.85 8.95 -2.15
N LEU A 26 -4.05 7.92 -2.46
CA LEU A 26 -3.21 7.21 -1.48
C LEU A 26 -2.15 8.13 -0.87
N ARG A 27 -1.43 8.92 -1.68
CA ARG A 27 -0.44 9.88 -1.16
C ARG A 27 -1.08 10.89 -0.21
N ARG A 28 -2.23 11.47 -0.57
CA ARG A 28 -2.94 12.39 0.33
C ARG A 28 -3.41 11.71 1.62
N LEU A 29 -3.77 10.44 1.56
CA LEU A 29 -4.10 9.65 2.77
C LEU A 29 -2.87 9.52 3.67
N LEU A 30 -1.72 9.17 3.09
CA LEU A 30 -0.45 8.99 3.81
C LEU A 30 0.12 10.32 4.36
N ASP A 31 -0.19 11.45 3.72
CA ASP A 31 0.17 12.78 4.22
C ASP A 31 -0.77 13.28 5.33
N GLY A 32 -1.93 12.64 5.50
CA GLY A 32 -2.96 13.01 6.46
C GLY A 32 -3.00 12.13 7.71
N GLU A 33 -3.99 12.39 8.56
CA GLU A 33 -4.29 11.55 9.71
C GLU A 33 -5.06 10.29 9.29
N ALA A 34 -4.43 9.14 9.49
CA ALA A 34 -5.02 7.81 9.34
C ALA A 34 -4.53 6.93 10.50
N SER A 35 -5.30 5.89 10.84
CA SER A 35 -4.79 4.87 11.76
C SER A 35 -3.62 4.12 11.11
N ASP A 36 -2.74 3.57 11.93
CA ASP A 36 -1.58 2.84 11.41
C ASP A 36 -1.99 1.64 10.55
N VAL A 37 -3.05 0.93 10.91
CA VAL A 37 -3.65 -0.13 10.08
C VAL A 37 -4.03 0.41 8.70
N THR A 38 -4.77 1.51 8.61
CA THR A 38 -5.14 2.10 7.32
C THR A 38 -3.91 2.59 6.56
N ARG A 39 -2.88 3.09 7.26
CA ARG A 39 -1.63 3.56 6.68
C ARG A 39 -0.84 2.41 6.06
N VAL A 40 -0.72 1.26 6.73
CA VAL A 40 -0.11 0.04 6.19
C VAL A 40 -0.84 -0.40 4.92
N ARG A 41 -2.17 -0.52 4.98
CA ARG A 41 -2.98 -0.94 3.82
C ARG A 41 -2.79 0.01 2.63
N ALA A 42 -2.76 1.31 2.88
CA ALA A 42 -2.51 2.31 1.85
C ALA A 42 -1.10 2.20 1.25
N LEU A 43 -0.07 1.94 2.06
CA LEU A 43 1.29 1.70 1.57
C LEU A 43 1.34 0.45 0.70
N VAL A 44 0.74 -0.68 1.10
CA VAL A 44 0.73 -1.90 0.27
C VAL A 44 0.02 -1.68 -1.07
N VAL A 45 -1.13 -0.99 -1.08
CA VAL A 45 -1.84 -0.66 -2.33
C VAL A 45 -1.00 0.27 -3.20
N LEU A 46 -0.33 1.28 -2.63
CA LEU A 46 0.55 2.16 -3.38
C LEU A 46 1.76 1.39 -3.94
N GLY A 47 2.34 0.49 -3.15
CA GLY A 47 3.44 -0.39 -3.57
C GLY A 47 3.07 -1.25 -4.77
N ASP A 48 1.89 -1.89 -4.76
CA ASP A 48 1.39 -2.66 -5.91
C ASP A 48 1.26 -1.80 -7.17
N LEU A 49 0.62 -0.61 -7.05
CA LEU A 49 0.48 0.33 -8.17
C LEU A 49 1.83 0.79 -8.73
N LEU A 50 2.87 0.87 -7.90
CA LEU A 50 4.23 1.21 -8.29
C LEU A 50 4.92 0.02 -8.97
N THR A 51 4.77 -1.20 -8.44
CA THR A 51 5.30 -2.43 -9.04
C THR A 51 4.74 -2.65 -10.44
N GLY A 52 3.42 -2.53 -10.63
CA GLY A 52 2.76 -2.75 -11.93
C GLY A 52 3.20 -1.80 -13.06
N ARG A 53 3.93 -0.71 -12.73
CA ARG A 53 4.52 0.22 -13.71
C ARG A 53 6.05 0.21 -13.73
N GLY A 54 6.69 -0.69 -12.98
CA GLY A 54 8.15 -0.77 -12.86
C GLY A 54 8.79 0.43 -12.15
N ASP A 55 8.05 1.09 -11.24
CA ASP A 55 8.56 2.26 -10.52
C ASP A 55 9.48 1.81 -9.37
N PRO A 56 10.75 2.26 -9.33
CA PRO A 56 11.71 1.85 -8.31
C PRO A 56 11.29 2.26 -6.89
N GLY A 57 10.37 3.22 -6.76
CA GLY A 57 9.78 3.60 -5.48
C GLY A 57 8.96 2.48 -4.82
N ALA A 58 8.50 1.47 -5.58
CA ALA A 58 7.72 0.35 -5.06
C ALA A 58 8.38 -0.34 -3.87
N ARG A 59 9.68 -0.65 -4.02
CA ARG A 59 10.46 -1.33 -2.98
C ARG A 59 10.46 -0.58 -1.66
N TRP A 60 10.67 0.75 -1.72
CA TRP A 60 10.71 1.58 -0.52
C TRP A 60 9.35 1.60 0.18
N VAL A 61 8.27 1.82 -0.57
CA VAL A 61 6.90 1.86 -0.03
C VAL A 61 6.51 0.52 0.61
N LEU A 62 6.80 -0.60 -0.03
CA LEU A 62 6.49 -1.93 0.50
C LEU A 62 7.32 -2.26 1.75
N THR A 63 8.60 -1.86 1.76
CA THR A 63 9.45 -2.04 2.96
C THR A 63 8.93 -1.23 4.14
N GLU A 64 8.49 0.00 3.90
CA GLU A 64 7.88 0.86 4.92
C GLU A 64 6.59 0.25 5.47
N ALA A 65 5.73 -0.32 4.59
CA ALA A 65 4.52 -1.00 5.00
C ALA A 65 4.81 -2.14 6.00
N LEU A 66 5.81 -2.97 5.68
CA LEU A 66 6.24 -4.08 6.53
C LEU A 66 6.87 -3.61 7.84
N SER A 67 7.64 -2.51 7.83
CA SER A 67 8.23 -1.94 9.04
C SER A 67 7.14 -1.42 9.98
N LEU A 68 6.22 -0.61 9.47
CA LEU A 68 5.11 -0.06 10.26
C LEU A 68 4.22 -1.16 10.83
N ALA A 69 3.91 -2.18 10.02
CA ALA A 69 3.05 -3.26 10.46
C ALA A 69 3.68 -4.11 11.58
N ARG A 70 5.01 -4.25 11.63
CA ARG A 70 5.71 -4.93 12.75
C ARG A 70 5.63 -4.19 14.08
N GLU A 71 5.32 -2.89 14.05
CA GLU A 71 5.14 -2.08 15.26
C GLU A 71 3.73 -2.19 15.83
N LEU A 72 2.79 -2.81 15.10
CA LEU A 72 1.40 -2.99 15.53
C LEU A 72 1.22 -4.27 16.33
N GLU A 73 0.52 -4.16 17.46
CA GLU A 73 -0.02 -5.32 18.17
C GLU A 73 -1.05 -6.02 17.28
N ASP A 74 -1.05 -7.36 17.28
CA ASP A 74 -1.96 -8.20 16.51
C ASP A 74 -1.98 -7.91 14.99
N ALA A 75 -0.86 -7.43 14.45
CA ALA A 75 -0.72 -7.11 13.03
C ALA A 75 -1.07 -8.29 12.12
N ASP A 76 -0.69 -9.51 12.48
CA ASP A 76 -0.95 -10.71 11.68
C ASP A 76 -2.46 -10.96 11.49
N ASP A 77 -3.28 -10.70 12.52
CA ASP A 77 -4.73 -10.87 12.45
C ASP A 77 -5.41 -9.78 11.61
N LEU A 78 -4.86 -8.57 11.62
CA LEU A 78 -5.45 -7.41 10.94
C LEU A 78 -4.94 -7.18 9.52
N LEU A 79 -3.71 -7.61 9.23
CA LEU A 79 -2.93 -7.25 8.05
C LEU A 79 -2.28 -8.46 7.37
N GLY A 80 -2.66 -9.69 7.71
CA GLY A 80 -2.07 -10.90 7.12
C GLY A 80 -2.11 -10.93 5.59
N PHE A 81 -3.21 -10.48 4.98
CA PHE A 81 -3.32 -10.37 3.52
C PHE A 81 -2.35 -9.31 2.95
N GLU A 82 -2.29 -8.14 3.57
CA GLU A 82 -1.39 -7.07 3.17
C GLU A 82 0.09 -7.45 3.32
N PHE A 83 0.43 -8.23 4.36
CA PHE A 83 1.76 -8.79 4.56
C PHE A 83 2.15 -9.75 3.44
N GLU A 84 1.30 -10.74 3.17
CA GLU A 84 1.54 -11.72 2.10
C GLU A 84 1.75 -11.00 0.76
N ARG A 85 0.86 -10.05 0.44
CA ARG A 85 0.96 -9.27 -0.80
C ARG A 85 2.23 -8.44 -0.86
N ALA A 86 2.62 -7.76 0.22
CA ALA A 86 3.83 -6.95 0.23
C ALA A 86 5.11 -7.80 0.05
N HIS A 87 5.14 -9.00 0.63
CA HIS A 87 6.23 -9.95 0.43
C HIS A 87 6.30 -10.44 -1.02
N LEU A 88 5.18 -10.87 -1.61
CA LEU A 88 5.12 -11.31 -3.01
C LEU A 88 5.60 -10.23 -3.97
N LEU A 89 5.15 -8.99 -3.79
CA LEU A 89 5.58 -7.86 -4.63
C LEU A 89 7.07 -7.55 -4.46
N LEU A 90 7.62 -7.68 -3.25
CA LEU A 90 9.05 -7.50 -3.04
C LEU A 90 9.87 -8.60 -3.71
N GLU A 91 9.39 -9.85 -3.72
CA GLU A 91 10.03 -10.95 -4.45
C GLU A 91 10.02 -10.71 -5.96
N GLU A 92 8.91 -10.24 -6.51
CA GLU A 92 8.79 -9.86 -7.93
C GLU A 92 9.82 -8.80 -8.32
N LEU A 93 9.99 -7.77 -7.49
CA LEU A 93 10.97 -6.70 -7.72
C LEU A 93 12.44 -7.18 -7.67
N HIS A 94 12.73 -8.36 -7.09
CA HIS A 94 14.08 -8.95 -7.08
C HIS A 94 14.26 -9.99 -8.19
N ALA A 95 13.18 -10.41 -8.82
CA ALA A 95 13.18 -11.38 -9.93
C ALA A 95 13.48 -10.72 -11.29
N GLU A 96 13.54 -9.38 -11.36
CA GLU A 96 14.03 -8.65 -12.52
C GLU A 96 15.55 -8.88 -12.70
N PRO A 97 16.02 -9.28 -13.89
CA PRO A 97 17.40 -9.75 -14.14
C PRO A 97 18.50 -8.70 -14.02
#